data_AF-A0A3D0WVV6-F1
#
_entry.id   AF-A0A3D0WVV6-F1
#
_cell.length_a   1.000
_cell.length_b   1.000
_cell.length_c   1.000
_cell.angle_alpha   90.00
_cell.angle_beta   90.00
_cell.angle_gamma   90.00
#
_symmetry.space_group_name_H-M   'P 1'
#
loop_
_entity.id
_entity.type
_entity.pdbx_description
1 polymer ?
#
loop_
_entity_poly.entity_id
_entity_poly.type
_entity_poly.pdbx_seq_one_letter_code
_entity_poly.pdbx_strand_id
1 'polypeptide(L)'
;ASAGVVLTKPGLSEIIDTIAVSRQTYQRMLTWVLNKVTKVVEVVVLFTAGYFWLHTMLISLLGMSLLVFANDFVTMSIATDRVVATKSPNSWKIKSIVPASALLGILFALEDLFVVFVGLSFFHLAYDSLCTLVMLSLVFNTQFRILAVRERRHFWSSMPGGKMLFVNLATVAGFALLGVSGVAAPALSFRQVAVLLGIAALFMVAVDFAKYWLFRIFHI
;
A
#
# COMPACT_ATOMS: atom_id res chain seq x y z
N ALA A 1 -19.85 -32.87 15.35
CA ALA A 1 -19.50 -31.83 16.34
C ALA A 1 -20.07 -30.50 15.85
N SER A 2 -20.87 -29.80 16.67
CA SER A 2 -21.65 -28.61 16.27
C SER A 2 -21.11 -27.26 16.81
N ALA A 3 -19.98 -27.26 17.51
CA ALA A 3 -19.40 -26.05 18.09
C ALA A 3 -18.38 -25.39 17.14
N GLY A 4 -18.45 -24.05 17.00
CA GLY A 4 -17.55 -23.28 16.13
C GLY A 4 -16.17 -22.94 16.75
N VAL A 5 -16.02 -23.11 18.06
CA VAL A 5 -14.75 -22.93 18.81
C VAL A 5 -14.70 -23.97 19.93
N VAL A 6 -13.52 -24.56 20.17
CA VAL A 6 -13.27 -25.51 21.26
C VAL A 6 -12.22 -24.91 22.19
N LEU A 7 -12.56 -24.74 23.47
CA LEU A 7 -11.64 -24.24 24.49
C LEU A 7 -10.76 -25.40 25.00
N THR A 8 -9.45 -25.17 25.03
CA THR A 8 -8.48 -26.16 25.54
C THR A 8 -8.17 -25.98 27.03
N LYS A 9 -8.63 -24.86 27.61
CA LYS A 9 -8.50 -24.53 29.03
C LYS A 9 -9.89 -24.19 29.62
N PRO A 10 -10.16 -24.52 30.88
CA PRO A 10 -11.41 -24.17 31.53
C PRO A 10 -11.44 -22.68 31.94
N GLY A 11 -12.60 -22.04 31.84
CA GLY A 11 -12.85 -20.71 32.40
C GLY A 11 -13.45 -19.71 31.42
N LEU A 12 -14.27 -18.79 31.94
CA LEU A 12 -14.89 -17.71 31.16
C LEU A 12 -13.85 -16.70 30.62
N SER A 13 -12.71 -16.57 31.31
CA SER A 13 -11.60 -15.72 30.88
C SER A 13 -11.10 -16.08 29.48
N GLU A 14 -11.01 -17.38 29.16
CA GLU A 14 -10.53 -17.85 27.87
C GLU A 14 -11.44 -17.40 26.71
N ILE A 15 -12.75 -17.23 26.97
CA ILE A 15 -13.69 -16.68 25.98
C ILE A 15 -13.39 -15.20 25.74
N ILE A 16 -13.11 -14.43 26.80
CA ILE A 16 -12.79 -13.00 26.68
C ILE A 16 -11.49 -12.82 25.91
N ASP A 17 -10.46 -13.61 26.21
CA ASP A 17 -9.17 -13.59 25.52
C ASP A 17 -9.32 -13.97 24.04
N THR A 18 -10.11 -15.01 23.76
CA THR A 18 -10.43 -15.43 22.38
C THR A 18 -11.11 -14.31 21.60
N ILE A 19 -12.06 -13.59 22.21
CA ILE A 19 -12.73 -12.44 21.58
C ILE A 19 -11.74 -11.30 21.34
N ALA A 20 -10.84 -11.02 22.29
CA ALA A 20 -9.83 -9.97 22.14
C ALA A 20 -8.88 -10.26 20.97
N VAL A 21 -8.36 -11.49 20.87
CA VAL A 21 -7.50 -11.93 19.75
C VAL A 21 -8.27 -11.89 18.43
N SER A 22 -9.52 -12.35 18.41
CA SER A 22 -10.38 -12.29 17.22
C SER A 22 -10.56 -10.86 16.71
N ARG A 23 -10.76 -9.88 17.60
CA ARG A 23 -10.87 -8.45 17.23
C ARG A 23 -9.56 -7.88 16.69
N GLN A 24 -8.41 -8.29 17.21
CA GLN A 24 -7.10 -7.88 16.67
C GLN A 24 -6.89 -8.44 15.26
N THR A 25 -7.17 -9.74 15.07
CA THR A 25 -7.08 -10.40 13.76
C THR A 25 -8.04 -9.76 12.76
N TYR A 26 -9.26 -9.43 13.18
CA TYR A 26 -10.23 -8.71 12.36
C TYR A 26 -9.66 -7.37 11.85
N GLN A 27 -9.02 -6.59 12.73
CA GLN A 27 -8.43 -5.31 12.35
C GLN A 27 -7.26 -5.45 11.38
N ARG A 28 -6.40 -6.47 11.56
CA ARG A 28 -5.34 -6.81 10.60
C ARG A 28 -5.91 -7.18 9.24
N MET A 29 -6.95 -8.02 9.21
CA MET A 29 -7.64 -8.40 7.97
C MET A 29 -8.28 -7.20 7.29
N LEU A 30 -8.89 -6.29 8.03
CA LEU A 30 -9.46 -5.05 7.48
C LEU A 30 -8.37 -4.19 6.82
N THR A 31 -7.25 -3.97 7.49
CA THR A 31 -6.11 -3.24 6.92
C THR A 31 -5.54 -3.94 5.67
N TRP A 32 -5.48 -5.27 5.68
CA TRP A 32 -5.07 -6.05 4.51
C TRP A 32 -6.04 -5.87 3.34
N VAL A 33 -7.35 -5.96 3.57
CA VAL A 33 -8.35 -5.79 2.51
C VAL A 33 -8.33 -4.38 1.94
N LEU A 34 -8.27 -3.34 2.79
CA LEU A 34 -8.16 -1.95 2.33
C LEU A 34 -6.95 -1.79 1.40
N ASN A 35 -5.77 -2.26 1.82
CA ASN A 35 -4.57 -2.21 0.99
C ASN A 35 -4.70 -3.01 -0.32
N LYS A 36 -5.27 -4.21 -0.26
CA LYS A 36 -5.39 -5.08 -1.43
C LYS A 36 -6.34 -4.49 -2.47
N VAL A 37 -7.51 -4.02 -2.04
CA VAL A 37 -8.50 -3.40 -2.94
C VAL A 37 -7.95 -2.10 -3.52
N THR A 38 -7.33 -1.24 -2.69
CA THR A 38 -6.68 -0.02 -3.17
C THR A 38 -5.62 -0.32 -4.22
N LYS A 39 -4.74 -1.31 -4.02
CA LYS A 39 -3.70 -1.65 -5.00
C LYS A 39 -4.29 -2.17 -6.32
N VAL A 40 -5.33 -2.99 -6.27
CA VAL A 40 -5.97 -3.50 -7.48
C VAL A 40 -6.57 -2.36 -8.29
N VAL A 41 -7.30 -1.46 -7.64
CA VAL A 41 -7.90 -0.29 -8.31
C VAL A 41 -6.83 0.64 -8.87
N GLU A 42 -5.78 0.94 -8.09
CA GLU A 42 -4.64 1.77 -8.50
C GLU A 42 -4.01 1.24 -9.81
N VAL A 43 -3.62 -0.04 -9.83
CA VAL A 43 -2.95 -0.64 -10.99
C VAL A 43 -3.87 -0.67 -12.21
N VAL A 44 -5.15 -1.02 -12.03
CA VAL A 44 -6.12 -1.06 -13.14
C VAL A 44 -6.34 0.33 -13.72
N VAL A 45 -6.54 1.35 -12.88
CA VAL A 45 -6.76 2.73 -13.34
C VAL A 45 -5.51 3.27 -14.01
N LEU A 46 -4.33 3.10 -13.40
CA LEU A 46 -3.05 3.56 -13.95
C LEU A 46 -2.79 2.96 -15.33
N PHE A 47 -2.88 1.64 -15.49
CA PHE A 47 -2.57 1.00 -16.76
C PHE A 47 -3.63 1.27 -17.82
N THR A 48 -4.90 1.38 -17.45
CA THR A 48 -5.96 1.74 -18.40
C THR A 48 -5.75 3.16 -18.90
N ALA A 49 -5.68 4.15 -17.99
CA ALA A 49 -5.51 5.55 -18.35
C ALA A 49 -4.16 5.81 -19.06
N GLY A 50 -3.09 5.19 -18.56
CA GLY A 50 -1.76 5.26 -19.15
C GLY A 50 -1.70 4.70 -20.56
N TYR A 51 -2.34 3.56 -20.81
CA TYR A 51 -2.39 2.97 -22.15
C TYR A 51 -3.18 3.85 -23.13
N PHE A 52 -4.31 4.44 -22.71
CA PHE A 52 -5.05 5.38 -23.56
C PHE A 52 -4.26 6.66 -23.85
N TRP A 53 -3.40 7.10 -22.92
CA TRP A 53 -2.61 8.30 -23.09
C TRP A 53 -1.34 8.08 -23.95
N LEU A 54 -0.58 7.03 -23.67
CA LEU A 54 0.73 6.78 -24.28
C LEU A 54 0.73 5.71 -25.37
N HIS A 55 -0.40 5.02 -25.56
CA HIS A 55 -0.56 3.89 -26.50
C HIS A 55 0.51 2.79 -26.36
N THR A 56 1.10 2.68 -25.17
CA THR A 56 2.21 1.78 -24.84
C THR A 56 2.05 1.27 -23.41
N MET A 57 2.80 0.22 -23.05
CA MET A 57 2.74 -0.35 -21.71
C MET A 57 3.60 0.47 -20.74
N LEU A 58 3.03 0.88 -19.62
CA LEU A 58 3.74 1.72 -18.64
C LEU A 58 4.81 0.96 -17.83
N ILE A 59 4.83 -0.37 -17.89
CA ILE A 59 5.77 -1.20 -17.13
C ILE A 59 6.28 -2.34 -18.01
N SER A 60 7.56 -2.71 -17.82
CA SER A 60 8.15 -3.89 -18.45
C SER A 60 7.74 -5.18 -17.71
N LEU A 61 7.85 -6.33 -18.39
CA LEU A 61 7.56 -7.63 -17.78
C LEU A 61 8.42 -7.86 -16.53
N LEU A 62 9.73 -7.57 -16.62
CA LEU A 62 10.65 -7.68 -15.51
C LEU A 62 10.31 -6.69 -14.39
N GLY A 63 9.91 -5.46 -14.72
CA GLY A 63 9.47 -4.49 -13.74
C GLY A 63 8.23 -4.94 -12.97
N MET A 64 7.28 -5.58 -13.66
CA MET A 64 6.11 -6.19 -13.02
C MET A 64 6.50 -7.33 -12.09
N SER A 65 7.44 -8.20 -12.49
CA SER A 65 7.96 -9.27 -11.62
C SER A 65 8.62 -8.72 -10.36
N LEU A 66 9.46 -7.69 -10.50
CA LEU A 66 10.11 -7.04 -9.37
C LEU A 66 9.09 -6.38 -8.43
N LEU A 67 8.05 -5.75 -8.98
CA LEU A 67 6.96 -5.16 -8.23
C LEU A 67 6.20 -6.20 -7.40
N VAL A 68 5.87 -7.36 -7.98
CA VAL A 68 5.20 -8.45 -7.25
C VAL A 68 6.09 -8.93 -6.11
N PHE A 69 7.37 -9.14 -6.38
CA PHE A 69 8.34 -9.58 -5.39
C PHE A 69 8.45 -8.59 -4.22
N ALA A 70 8.54 -7.28 -4.50
CA ALA A 70 8.55 -6.22 -3.49
C ALA A 70 7.30 -6.26 -2.60
N ASN A 71 6.14 -6.48 -3.21
CA ASN A 71 4.86 -6.40 -2.53
C ASN A 71 4.60 -7.61 -1.63
N ASP A 72 5.13 -8.78 -1.95
CA ASP A 72 4.89 -10.01 -1.17
C ASP A 72 5.52 -9.92 0.23
N PHE A 73 6.78 -9.52 0.34
CA PHE A 73 7.44 -9.33 1.65
C PHE A 73 6.71 -8.32 2.52
N VAL A 74 6.22 -7.27 1.88
CA VAL A 74 5.56 -6.15 2.54
C VAL A 74 4.16 -6.54 2.99
N THR A 75 3.44 -7.33 2.20
CA THR A 75 2.14 -7.91 2.57
C THR A 75 2.28 -8.86 3.75
N MET A 76 3.33 -9.68 3.80
CA MET A 76 3.61 -10.55 4.95
C MET A 76 3.87 -9.76 6.24
N SER A 77 4.48 -8.57 6.13
CA SER A 77 4.76 -7.72 7.29
C SER A 77 3.50 -7.22 8.03
N ILE A 78 2.36 -7.09 7.33
CA ILE A 78 1.06 -6.69 7.90
C ILE A 78 0.63 -7.64 9.01
N ALA A 79 0.90 -8.95 8.86
CA ALA A 79 0.53 -9.95 9.85
C ALA A 79 1.27 -9.74 11.19
N THR A 80 2.47 -9.17 11.15
CA THR A 80 3.31 -8.92 12.33
C THR A 80 3.08 -7.57 12.99
N ASP A 81 2.17 -6.77 12.44
CA ASP A 81 1.97 -5.40 12.84
C ASP A 81 1.21 -5.25 14.17
N ARG A 82 1.45 -4.12 14.84
CA ARG A 82 0.88 -3.81 16.15
C ARG A 82 -0.52 -3.23 15.96
N VAL A 83 -1.52 -3.97 16.42
CA VAL A 83 -2.94 -3.61 16.26
C VAL A 83 -3.66 -3.63 17.60
N VAL A 84 -4.50 -2.61 17.83
CA VAL A 84 -5.31 -2.50 19.04
C VAL A 84 -6.70 -3.07 18.78
N ALA A 85 -7.18 -3.92 19.69
CA ALA A 85 -8.54 -4.47 19.61
C ALA A 85 -9.59 -3.35 19.73
N THR A 86 -10.67 -3.44 18.95
CA THR A 86 -11.78 -2.49 19.09
C THR A 86 -12.59 -2.76 20.36
N LYS A 87 -13.08 -1.67 20.97
CA LYS A 87 -13.89 -1.75 22.19
C LYS A 87 -15.29 -2.33 21.91
N SER A 88 -15.85 -2.05 20.73
CA SER A 88 -17.15 -2.55 20.27
C SER A 88 -17.00 -3.73 19.30
N PRO A 89 -18.04 -4.59 19.18
CA PRO A 89 -18.16 -5.53 18.08
C PRO A 89 -18.15 -4.79 16.74
N ASN A 90 -17.42 -5.34 15.78
CA ASN A 90 -17.38 -4.82 14.41
C ASN A 90 -18.07 -5.78 13.46
N SER A 91 -18.72 -5.22 12.45
CA SER A 91 -19.31 -5.98 11.35
C SER A 91 -18.62 -5.65 10.03
N TRP A 92 -18.47 -6.66 9.18
CA TRP A 92 -17.77 -6.52 7.89
C TRP A 92 -18.69 -5.87 6.85
N LYS A 93 -18.66 -4.54 6.79
CA LYS A 93 -19.48 -3.76 5.86
C LYS A 93 -18.78 -3.62 4.50
N ILE A 94 -18.83 -4.66 3.66
CA ILE A 94 -18.25 -4.66 2.29
C ILE A 94 -18.65 -3.40 1.51
N LYS A 95 -19.92 -3.01 1.61
CA LYS A 95 -20.50 -1.85 0.92
C LYS A 95 -19.86 -0.50 1.31
N SER A 96 -19.13 -0.42 2.41
CA SER A 96 -18.40 0.78 2.82
C SER A 96 -16.88 0.63 2.59
N ILE A 97 -16.33 -0.56 2.87
CA ILE A 97 -14.90 -0.86 2.71
C ILE A 97 -14.45 -0.73 1.24
N VAL A 98 -15.22 -1.31 0.31
CA VAL A 98 -14.86 -1.33 -1.12
C VAL A 98 -14.82 0.07 -1.72
N PRO A 99 -15.86 0.92 -1.64
CA PRO A 99 -15.81 2.26 -2.23
C PRO A 99 -14.75 3.15 -1.58
N ALA A 100 -14.55 3.09 -0.26
CA ALA A 100 -13.48 3.84 0.40
C ALA A 100 -12.09 3.44 -0.15
N SER A 101 -11.84 2.13 -0.28
CA SER A 101 -10.58 1.61 -0.83
C SER A 101 -10.39 1.95 -2.31
N ALA A 102 -11.48 1.94 -3.08
CA ALA A 102 -11.46 2.28 -4.50
C ALA A 102 -11.15 3.77 -4.72
N LEU A 103 -11.74 4.66 -3.93
CA LEU A 103 -11.43 6.09 -3.98
C LEU A 103 -9.95 6.35 -3.63
N LEU A 104 -9.42 5.67 -2.61
CA LEU A 104 -7.97 5.73 -2.34
C LEU A 104 -7.15 5.21 -3.52
N GLY A 105 -7.59 4.13 -4.18
CA GLY A 105 -6.89 3.56 -5.34
C GLY A 105 -6.84 4.52 -6.52
N ILE A 106 -7.92 5.28 -6.75
CA ILE A 106 -7.96 6.34 -7.76
C ILE A 106 -6.98 7.46 -7.41
N LEU A 107 -6.89 7.87 -6.14
CA LEU A 107 -5.94 8.90 -5.72
C LEU A 107 -4.48 8.48 -5.95
N PHE A 108 -4.12 7.24 -5.60
CA PHE A 108 -2.78 6.71 -5.90
C PHE A 108 -2.54 6.53 -7.41
N ALA A 109 -3.56 6.16 -8.19
CA ALA A 109 -3.41 6.11 -9.64
C ALA A 109 -3.17 7.50 -10.26
N LEU A 110 -3.83 8.54 -9.75
CA LEU A 110 -3.60 9.92 -10.18
C LEU A 110 -2.18 10.39 -9.84
N GLU A 111 -1.66 9.99 -8.69
CA GLU A 111 -0.26 10.19 -8.33
C GLU A 111 0.69 9.51 -9.33
N ASP A 112 0.48 8.23 -9.63
CA ASP A 112 1.34 7.50 -10.57
C ASP A 112 1.26 8.10 -11.99
N LEU A 113 0.08 8.56 -12.42
CA LEU A 113 -0.08 9.29 -13.68
C LEU A 113 0.65 10.64 -13.67
N PHE A 114 0.63 11.35 -12.54
CA PHE A 114 1.40 12.57 -12.35
C PHE A 114 2.91 12.30 -12.41
N VAL A 115 3.36 11.19 -11.84
CA VAL A 115 4.75 10.74 -11.92
C VAL A 115 5.15 10.43 -13.37
N VAL A 116 4.28 9.77 -14.14
CA VAL A 116 4.46 9.57 -15.60
C VAL A 116 4.59 10.92 -16.32
N PHE A 117 3.72 11.88 -16.01
CA PHE A 117 3.78 13.23 -16.57
C PHE A 117 5.13 13.91 -16.28
N VAL A 118 5.60 13.86 -15.04
CA VAL A 118 6.91 14.41 -14.64
C VAL A 118 8.05 13.71 -15.37
N GLY A 119 7.99 12.38 -15.52
CA GLY A 119 8.97 11.60 -16.27
C GLY A 119 9.11 12.03 -17.73
N LEU A 120 7.98 12.33 -18.39
CA LEU A 120 7.94 12.75 -19.79
C LEU A 120 8.28 14.24 -19.97
N SER A 121 7.63 15.13 -19.22
CA SER A 121 7.69 16.57 -19.46
C SER A 121 8.87 17.26 -18.75
N PHE A 122 9.29 16.77 -17.59
CA PHE A 122 10.37 17.39 -16.82
C PHE A 122 11.70 16.67 -17.06
N PHE A 123 11.70 15.34 -16.92
CA PHE A 123 12.93 14.55 -17.06
C PHE A 123 13.25 14.11 -18.49
N HIS A 124 12.31 14.26 -19.44
CA HIS A 124 12.48 13.89 -20.85
C HIS A 124 13.04 12.47 -21.03
N LEU A 125 12.53 11.54 -20.22
CA LEU A 125 13.04 10.16 -20.17
C LEU A 125 12.70 9.39 -21.44
N ALA A 126 13.64 8.55 -21.87
CA ALA A 126 13.36 7.50 -22.84
C ALA A 126 12.36 6.49 -22.25
N TYR A 127 11.62 5.80 -23.12
CA TYR A 127 10.57 4.86 -22.73
C TYR A 127 11.03 3.80 -21.72
N ASP A 128 12.21 3.20 -21.92
CA ASP A 128 12.71 2.16 -21.02
C ASP A 128 13.01 2.72 -19.60
N SER A 129 13.49 3.96 -19.53
CA SER A 129 13.71 4.66 -18.26
C SER A 129 12.39 5.11 -17.61
N LEU A 130 11.38 5.45 -18.40
CA LEU A 130 10.03 5.73 -17.92
C LEU A 130 9.40 4.49 -17.28
N CYS A 131 9.53 3.31 -17.88
CA CYS A 131 9.05 2.05 -17.29
C CYS A 131 9.70 1.78 -15.93
N THR A 132 10.99 2.10 -15.79
CA THR A 132 11.72 1.99 -14.51
C THR A 132 11.18 2.97 -13.47
N LEU A 133 10.91 4.21 -13.89
CA LEU A 133 10.36 5.25 -13.03
C LEU A 133 8.95 4.89 -12.53
N VAL A 134 8.09 4.36 -13.39
CA VAL A 134 6.75 3.87 -13.01
C VAL A 134 6.85 2.67 -12.07
N MET A 135 7.74 1.72 -12.35
CA MET A 135 7.98 0.58 -11.46
C MET A 135 8.38 1.06 -10.06
N LEU A 136 9.33 1.99 -9.94
CA LEU A 136 9.75 2.55 -8.66
C LEU A 136 8.61 3.31 -7.96
N SER A 137 7.82 4.08 -8.71
CA SER A 137 6.63 4.79 -8.19
C SER A 137 5.69 3.82 -7.49
N LEU A 138 5.30 2.75 -8.20
CA LEU A 138 4.39 1.75 -7.68
C LEU A 138 4.93 0.99 -6.46
N VAL A 139 6.25 0.79 -6.38
CA VAL A 139 6.91 0.17 -5.22
C VAL A 139 6.89 1.13 -4.03
N PHE A 140 7.32 2.38 -4.22
CA PHE A 140 7.34 3.39 -3.16
C PHE A 140 5.94 3.70 -2.66
N ASN A 141 4.95 3.85 -3.55
CA ASN A 141 3.56 4.04 -3.19
C ASN A 141 3.01 2.88 -2.39
N THR A 142 3.42 1.65 -2.70
CA THR A 142 3.04 0.50 -1.87
C THR A 142 3.65 0.58 -0.46
N GLN A 143 4.90 1.04 -0.34
CA GLN A 143 5.56 1.24 0.96
C GLN A 143 4.93 2.38 1.77
N PHE A 144 4.49 3.45 1.14
CA PHE A 144 3.84 4.55 1.86
C PHE A 144 2.38 4.25 2.19
N ARG A 145 1.63 3.66 1.25
CA ARG A 145 0.22 3.28 1.43
C ARG A 145 0.05 2.33 2.61
N ILE A 146 0.89 1.31 2.73
CA ILE A 146 0.76 0.33 3.82
C ILE A 146 0.93 0.99 5.20
N LEU A 147 1.79 2.01 5.31
CA LEU A 147 1.97 2.80 6.53
C LEU A 147 0.78 3.74 6.77
N ALA A 148 0.25 4.36 5.72
CA ALA A 148 -0.89 5.27 5.81
C ALA A 148 -2.19 4.55 6.17
N VAL A 149 -2.48 3.41 5.54
CA VAL A 149 -3.74 2.67 5.70
C VAL A 149 -3.77 1.81 6.97
N ARG A 150 -2.60 1.57 7.61
CA ARG A 150 -2.51 0.86 8.90
C ARG A 150 -3.43 1.48 9.94
N GLU A 151 -3.41 2.80 10.03
CA GLU A 151 -4.16 3.56 11.02
C GLU A 151 -5.44 4.15 10.41
N ARG A 152 -6.54 4.13 11.18
CA ARG A 152 -7.82 4.70 10.73
C ARG A 152 -7.82 6.23 10.84
N ARG A 153 -7.10 6.74 11.84
CA ARG A 153 -6.73 8.16 11.96
C ARG A 153 -5.52 8.46 11.08
N HIS A 154 -4.92 9.62 11.24
CA HIS A 154 -3.68 9.95 10.55
C HIS A 154 -2.56 8.96 10.86
N PHE A 155 -1.69 8.70 9.89
CA PHE A 155 -0.62 7.70 10.00
C PHE A 155 0.33 7.91 11.19
N TRP A 156 0.50 9.15 11.67
CA TRP A 156 1.31 9.49 12.84
C TRP A 156 0.64 9.19 14.18
N SER A 157 -0.63 8.76 14.17
CA SER A 157 -1.35 8.45 15.42
C SER A 157 -0.93 7.11 16.03
N SER A 158 -0.25 6.25 15.26
CA SER A 158 0.31 4.99 15.77
C SER A 158 1.68 4.71 15.19
N MET A 159 2.53 4.07 15.99
CA MET A 159 3.85 3.64 15.56
C MET A 159 3.77 2.26 14.89
N PRO A 160 4.43 2.07 13.73
CA PRO A 160 4.54 0.76 13.09
C PRO A 160 5.22 -0.26 14.00
N GLY A 161 4.90 -1.55 13.84
CA GLY A 161 5.74 -2.60 14.40
C GLY A 161 7.18 -2.50 13.86
N GLY A 162 8.20 -2.70 14.71
CA GLY A 162 9.60 -2.55 14.30
C GLY A 162 10.00 -3.43 13.10
N LYS A 163 9.46 -4.65 13.02
CA LYS A 163 9.66 -5.56 11.88
C LYS A 163 9.08 -4.99 10.58
N MET A 164 7.86 -4.44 10.64
CA MET A 164 7.20 -3.81 9.50
C MET A 164 7.99 -2.60 9.00
N LEU A 165 8.45 -1.74 9.91
CA LEU A 165 9.26 -0.57 9.56
C LEU A 165 10.57 -0.99 8.90
N PHE A 166 11.25 -2.01 9.44
CA PHE A 166 12.49 -2.52 8.86
C PHE A 166 12.29 -3.05 7.44
N VAL A 167 11.28 -3.91 7.22
CA VAL A 167 10.98 -4.46 5.88
C VAL A 167 10.62 -3.36 4.89
N ASN A 168 9.86 -2.35 5.33
CA ASN A 168 9.48 -1.22 4.51
C ASN A 168 10.72 -0.40 4.08
N LEU A 169 11.55 0.01 5.04
CA LEU A 169 12.77 0.78 4.77
C LEU A 169 13.77 -0.01 3.92
N ALA A 170 13.95 -1.30 4.19
CA ALA A 170 14.81 -2.17 3.40
C ALA A 170 14.31 -2.31 1.95
N THR A 171 12.99 -2.41 1.75
CA THR A 171 12.39 -2.45 0.41
C THR A 171 12.60 -1.13 -0.32
N VAL A 172 12.32 0.02 0.32
CA VAL A 172 12.54 1.34 -0.29
C VAL A 172 14.02 1.52 -0.68
N ALA A 173 14.94 1.23 0.23
CA ALA A 173 16.37 1.38 -0.02
C ALA A 173 16.87 0.43 -1.11
N GLY A 174 16.46 -0.85 -1.07
CA GLY A 174 16.85 -1.85 -2.06
C GLY A 174 16.36 -1.51 -3.46
N PHE A 175 15.12 -1.05 -3.60
CA PHE A 175 14.57 -0.63 -4.89
C PHE A 175 15.13 0.70 -5.38
N ALA A 176 15.41 1.65 -4.49
CA ALA A 176 16.12 2.88 -4.85
C ALA A 176 17.51 2.57 -5.41
N LEU A 177 18.26 1.66 -4.78
CA LEU A 177 19.57 1.21 -5.25
C LEU A 177 19.47 0.45 -6.58
N LEU A 178 18.47 -0.41 -6.76
CA LEU A 178 18.22 -1.09 -8.04
C LEU A 178 17.94 -0.08 -9.17
N GLY A 179 17.15 0.95 -8.89
CA GLY A 179 16.84 2.01 -9.84
C GLY A 179 18.06 2.83 -10.27
N VAL A 180 19.01 3.09 -9.36
CA VAL A 180 20.23 3.86 -9.66
C VAL A 180 21.32 3.01 -10.30
N SER A 181 21.46 1.75 -9.87
CA SER A 181 22.55 0.87 -10.32
C SER A 181 22.39 0.32 -11.73
N GLY A 182 21.16 0.30 -12.27
CA GLY A 182 20.93 -0.17 -13.63
C GLY A 182 21.00 -1.70 -13.82
N VAL A 183 21.10 -2.48 -12.74
CA VAL A 183 21.39 -3.93 -12.80
C VAL A 183 20.24 -4.72 -13.45
N ALA A 184 19.00 -4.38 -13.09
CA ALA A 184 17.82 -5.12 -13.53
C ALA A 184 16.92 -4.30 -14.48
N ALA A 185 16.99 -2.97 -14.40
CA ALA A 185 16.21 -2.04 -15.20
C ALA A 185 17.09 -0.85 -15.58
N PRO A 186 16.81 -0.12 -16.68
CA PRO A 186 17.57 1.05 -17.08
C PRO A 186 17.84 2.02 -15.94
N ALA A 187 19.10 2.45 -15.81
CA ALA A 187 19.52 3.29 -14.69
C ALA A 187 18.85 4.67 -14.74
N LEU A 188 18.30 5.08 -13.60
CA LEU A 188 17.86 6.44 -13.35
C LEU A 188 18.93 7.18 -12.56
N SER A 189 19.03 8.48 -12.77
CA SER A 189 19.90 9.32 -11.95
C SER A 189 19.42 9.31 -10.50
N PHE A 190 20.37 9.39 -9.56
CA PHE A 190 20.06 9.51 -8.13
C PHE A 190 19.08 10.65 -7.84
N ARG A 191 19.20 11.76 -8.58
CA ARG A 191 18.33 12.93 -8.43
C ARG A 191 16.88 12.63 -8.82
N GLN A 192 16.65 11.86 -9.89
CA GLN A 192 15.31 11.43 -10.30
C GLN A 192 14.67 10.51 -9.26
N VAL A 193 15.43 9.54 -8.73
CA VAL A 193 14.94 8.63 -7.67
C VAL A 193 14.61 9.39 -6.39
N ALA A 194 15.46 10.36 -6.00
CA ALA A 194 15.21 11.20 -4.82
C ALA A 194 13.97 12.08 -4.99
N VAL A 195 13.77 12.70 -6.18
CA VAL A 195 12.56 13.47 -6.48
C VAL A 195 11.33 12.58 -6.44
N LEU A 196 11.39 11.39 -7.03
CA LEU A 196 10.29 10.43 -7.01
C LEU A 196 9.89 10.04 -5.57
N LEU A 197 10.87 9.76 -4.71
CA LEU A 197 10.63 9.45 -3.31
C LEU A 197 10.02 10.65 -2.56
N GLY A 198 10.43 11.87 -2.90
CA GLY A 198 9.84 13.11 -2.38
C GLY A 198 8.38 13.31 -2.82
N ILE A 199 8.07 13.05 -4.09
CA ILE A 199 6.69 13.08 -4.62
C ILE A 199 5.84 12.06 -3.86
N ALA A 200 6.31 10.82 -3.75
CA ALA A 200 5.61 9.74 -3.06
C ALA A 200 5.34 10.05 -1.58
N ALA A 201 6.32 10.64 -0.88
CA ALA A 201 6.14 11.08 0.50
C ALA A 201 5.12 12.23 0.63
N LEU A 202 5.13 13.19 -0.30
CA LEU A 202 4.18 14.32 -0.29
C LEU A 202 2.75 13.85 -0.59
N PHE A 203 2.59 13.00 -1.60
CA PHE A 203 1.28 12.43 -1.92
C PHE A 203 0.77 11.50 -0.83
N MET A 204 1.63 10.73 -0.16
CA MET A 204 1.24 9.96 1.03
C MET A 204 0.55 10.87 2.05
N VAL A 205 1.12 12.03 2.35
CA VAL A 205 0.51 12.98 3.30
C VAL A 205 -0.83 13.48 2.78
N ALA A 206 -0.92 13.88 1.50
CA ALA A 206 -2.16 14.35 0.90
C ALA A 206 -3.27 13.27 0.91
N VAL A 207 -2.93 12.03 0.56
CA VAL A 207 -3.83 10.89 0.57
C VAL A 207 -4.23 10.51 1.99
N ASP A 208 -3.36 10.67 2.98
CA ASP A 208 -3.70 10.41 4.39
C ASP A 208 -4.79 11.36 4.91
N PHE A 209 -4.78 12.64 4.49
CA PHE A 209 -5.86 13.57 4.79
C PHE A 209 -7.17 13.16 4.11
N ALA A 210 -7.13 12.79 2.82
CA ALA A 210 -8.31 12.29 2.12
C ALA A 210 -8.86 11.01 2.76
N LYS A 211 -7.98 10.08 3.12
CA LYS A 211 -8.29 8.83 3.83
C LYS A 211 -9.01 9.11 5.14
N TYR A 212 -8.52 10.04 5.96
CA TYR A 212 -9.15 10.38 7.23
C TYR A 212 -10.61 10.83 7.05
N TRP A 213 -10.88 11.63 6.02
CA TRP A 213 -12.23 12.07 5.69
C TRP A 213 -13.09 10.92 5.15
N LEU A 214 -12.57 10.13 4.21
CA LEU A 214 -13.25 8.97 3.62
C LEU A 214 -13.64 7.94 4.68
N PHE A 215 -12.73 7.59 5.59
CA PHE A 215 -13.02 6.59 6.62
C PHE A 215 -14.10 7.06 7.60
N ARG A 216 -14.21 8.36 7.89
CA ARG A 216 -15.32 8.91 8.69
C ARG A 216 -16.66 8.81 7.97
N ILE A 217 -16.70 9.09 6.67
CA ILE A 217 -17.94 8.99 5.87
C ILE A 217 -18.41 7.56 5.76
N PHE A 218 -17.49 6.64 5.48
CA PHE A 218 -17.82 5.23 5.32
C PHE A 218 -17.90 4.47 6.65
N HIS A 219 -17.68 5.15 7.79
CA HIS A 219 -17.70 4.57 9.14
C HIS A 219 -16.77 3.35 9.28
N ILE A 220 -15.52 3.49 8.82
CA ILE A 220 -14.45 2.49 8.84
C ILE A 220 -13.48 2.74 10.00
#